data_AF-A0A8S3X5Y4-F1
#
_entry.id   AF-A0A8S3X5Y4-F1
#
_cell.length_a   1.000
_cell.length_b   1.000
_cell.length_c   1.000
_cell.angle_alpha   90.00
_cell.angle_beta   90.00
_cell.angle_gamma   90.00
#
_symmetry.space_group_name_H-M   'P 1'
#
loop_
_entity.id
_entity.type
_entity.pdbx_description
1 polymer ?
#
loop_
_entity_poly.entity_id
_entity_poly.type
_entity_poly.pdbx_seq_one_letter_code
_entity_poly.pdbx_strand_id
1 'polypeptide(L)'
;MTFRKVQGNDSFQRINYLYQISKHMVDKNPTIASYYGNLIVNVAKKNVLKIHPDIKRQICKKCRCILVDNVSAKMKMKTKNKSKLIEWICNICKTKKTFPADRNKDHRVWLEKPEAVVEVIS
;
A
#
# COMPACT_ATOMS: atom_id res chain seq x y z
N MET A 1 -22.21 10.60 21.62
CA MET A 1 -21.01 10.36 20.78
C MET A 1 -20.87 11.51 19.81
N THR A 2 -19.92 12.41 20.04
CA THR A 2 -19.68 13.54 19.14
C THR A 2 -18.84 13.07 17.95
N PHE A 3 -19.45 13.00 16.77
CA PHE A 3 -18.73 12.70 15.53
C PHE A 3 -17.76 13.83 15.22
N ARG A 4 -16.47 13.62 15.52
CA ARG A 4 -15.42 14.58 15.19
C ARG A 4 -15.16 14.52 13.68
N LYS A 5 -15.42 15.62 12.98
CA LYS A 5 -15.12 15.72 11.54
C LYS A 5 -13.61 15.82 11.34
N VAL A 6 -13.00 14.73 10.89
CA VAL A 6 -11.60 14.72 10.44
C VAL A 6 -11.56 15.22 9.01
N GLN A 7 -10.68 16.20 8.75
CA GLN A 7 -10.52 16.74 7.41
C GLN A 7 -10.10 15.62 6.45
N GLY A 8 -10.85 15.45 5.36
CA GLY A 8 -10.59 14.41 4.37
C GLY A 8 -11.11 13.01 4.74
N ASN A 9 -11.91 12.87 5.82
CA ASN A 9 -12.47 11.58 6.25
C ASN A 9 -13.17 10.82 5.10
N ASP A 10 -14.06 11.49 4.37
CA ASP A 10 -14.80 10.88 3.25
C ASP A 10 -13.84 10.35 2.16
N SER A 11 -12.74 11.05 1.93
CA SER A 11 -11.72 10.62 0.97
C SER A 11 -10.92 9.43 1.49
N PHE A 12 -10.62 9.37 2.79
CA PHE A 12 -10.00 8.19 3.41
C PHE A 12 -10.92 6.97 3.35
N GLN A 13 -12.21 7.13 3.66
CA GLN A 13 -13.21 6.07 3.52
C GLN A 13 -13.32 5.59 2.07
N ARG A 14 -13.34 6.52 1.11
CA ARG A 14 -13.33 6.18 -0.33
C ARG A 14 -12.07 5.43 -0.75
N ILE A 15 -10.89 5.85 -0.28
CA ILE A 15 -9.63 5.15 -0.55
C ILE A 15 -9.67 3.74 0.03
N ASN A 16 -10.17 3.57 1.26
CA ASN A 16 -10.30 2.27 1.91
C ASN A 16 -11.23 1.35 1.10
N TYR A 17 -12.40 1.84 0.70
CA TYR A 17 -13.35 1.08 -0.12
C TYR A 17 -12.74 0.62 -1.45
N LEU A 18 -12.10 1.54 -2.18
CA LEU A 18 -11.43 1.22 -3.44
C LEU A 18 -10.28 0.22 -3.26
N TYR A 19 -9.54 0.31 -2.15
CA TYR A 19 -8.48 -0.63 -1.82
C TYR A 19 -9.03 -2.04 -1.58
N GLN A 20 -10.12 -2.18 -0.83
CA GLN A 20 -10.77 -3.47 -0.58
C GLN A 20 -11.26 -4.12 -1.87
N ILE A 21 -11.93 -3.35 -2.74
CA ILE A 21 -12.36 -3.85 -4.06
C ILE A 21 -11.16 -4.27 -4.89
N SER A 22 -10.12 -3.44 -4.97
CA SER A 22 -8.92 -3.74 -5.76
C SER A 22 -8.25 -5.04 -5.28
N LYS A 23 -8.19 -5.26 -3.97
CA LYS A 23 -7.65 -6.48 -3.36
C LYS A 23 -8.50 -7.71 -3.67
N HIS A 24 -9.83 -7.60 -3.69
CA HIS A 24 -10.73 -8.70 -4.07
C HIS A 24 -10.67 -9.03 -5.57
N MET A 25 -10.60 -7.99 -6.40
CA MET A 25 -10.60 -8.13 -7.86
C MET A 25 -9.28 -8.64 -8.43
N VAL A 26 -8.19 -8.58 -7.66
CA VAL A 26 -6.86 -8.94 -8.15
C VAL A 26 -6.75 -10.39 -8.63
N ASP A 27 -7.47 -11.29 -7.97
CA ASP A 27 -7.52 -12.72 -8.29
C ASP A 27 -8.34 -13.00 -9.56
N LYS A 28 -9.45 -12.26 -9.74
CA LYS A 28 -10.38 -12.44 -10.86
C LYS A 28 -9.91 -11.74 -12.13
N ASN A 29 -9.53 -10.47 -12.02
CA ASN A 29 -9.12 -9.65 -13.13
C ASN A 29 -8.08 -8.58 -12.69
N PRO A 30 -6.79 -8.82 -12.94
CA PRO A 30 -5.72 -7.91 -12.54
C PRO A 30 -5.78 -6.53 -13.21
N THR A 31 -6.42 -6.42 -14.38
CA THR A 31 -6.60 -5.14 -15.09
C THR A 31 -7.61 -4.26 -14.35
N ILE A 32 -8.73 -4.84 -13.89
CA ILE A 32 -9.72 -4.14 -13.08
C ILE A 32 -9.14 -3.74 -11.71
N ALA A 33 -8.36 -4.62 -11.08
CA ALA A 33 -7.64 -4.28 -9.85
C ALA A 33 -6.71 -3.07 -10.05
N SER A 34 -5.98 -3.03 -11.18
CA SER A 34 -5.13 -1.90 -11.57
C SER A 34 -5.93 -0.61 -11.77
N TYR A 35 -7.13 -0.69 -12.36
CA TYR A 35 -8.03 0.46 -12.51
C TYR A 35 -8.41 1.06 -11.15
N TYR A 36 -8.87 0.24 -10.19
CA TYR A 36 -9.15 0.71 -8.83
C TYR A 36 -7.91 1.27 -8.12
N GLY A 37 -6.74 0.65 -8.34
CA GLY A 37 -5.47 1.16 -7.84
C GLY A 37 -5.12 2.56 -8.36
N ASN A 38 -5.43 2.85 -9.63
CA ASN A 38 -5.29 4.20 -10.18
C ASN A 38 -6.28 5.18 -9.55
N LEU A 39 -7.53 4.77 -9.32
CA LEU A 39 -8.52 5.60 -8.63
C LEU A 39 -8.08 5.98 -7.21
N ILE A 40 -7.53 5.05 -6.43
CA ILE A 40 -6.97 5.31 -5.09
C ILE A 40 -5.94 6.44 -5.15
N VAL A 41 -5.00 6.34 -6.10
CA VAL A 41 -3.92 7.31 -6.27
C VAL A 41 -4.46 8.67 -6.72
N ASN A 42 -5.44 8.69 -7.61
CA ASN A 42 -6.04 9.91 -8.12
C ASN A 42 -6.83 10.64 -7.02
N VAL A 43 -7.62 9.92 -6.22
CA VAL A 43 -8.33 10.50 -5.06
C VAL A 43 -7.33 11.08 -4.06
N ALA A 44 -6.24 10.36 -3.75
CA ALA A 44 -5.21 10.86 -2.85
C ALA A 44 -4.51 12.11 -3.39
N LYS A 45 -4.14 12.12 -4.68
CA LYS A 45 -3.50 13.29 -5.32
C LYS A 45 -4.41 14.51 -5.34
N LYS A 46 -5.67 14.33 -5.76
CA LYS A 46 -6.64 15.44 -5.89
C LYS A 46 -6.94 16.11 -4.56
N ASN A 47 -6.95 15.34 -3.47
CA ASN A 47 -7.22 15.83 -2.13
C ASN A 47 -5.93 16.08 -1.30
N VAL A 48 -4.74 15.98 -1.91
CA VAL A 48 -3.43 16.16 -1.25
C VAL A 48 -3.27 15.29 0.01
N LEU A 49 -3.78 14.05 -0.05
CA LEU A 49 -3.77 13.12 1.07
C LEU A 49 -2.53 12.22 1.06
N LYS A 50 -1.99 11.98 2.26
CA LYS A 50 -0.94 10.98 2.48
C LYS A 50 -1.57 9.60 2.71
N ILE A 51 -1.36 8.69 1.77
CA ILE A 51 -1.81 7.29 1.89
C ILE A 51 -0.97 6.56 2.93
N HIS A 52 -1.60 5.70 3.74
CA HIS A 52 -0.92 4.84 4.70
C HIS A 52 0.21 4.01 4.04
N PRO A 53 1.39 3.88 4.68
CA PRO A 53 2.51 3.11 4.15
C PRO A 53 2.14 1.70 3.72
N ASP A 54 1.25 1.00 4.42
CA ASP A 54 0.89 -0.39 4.10
C ASP A 54 0.13 -0.51 2.78
N ILE A 55 -0.89 0.35 2.57
CA ILE A 55 -1.59 0.44 1.30
C ILE A 55 -0.58 0.82 0.19
N LYS A 56 0.28 1.82 0.47
CA LYS A 56 1.29 2.26 -0.50
C LYS A 56 2.30 1.16 -0.81
N ARG A 57 2.67 0.29 0.14
CA ARG A 57 3.58 -0.86 -0.02
C ARG A 57 2.97 -1.93 -0.90
N GLN A 58 1.66 -2.15 -0.79
CA GLN A 58 0.93 -3.13 -1.61
C GLN A 58 0.55 -2.64 -3.01
N ILE A 59 0.59 -1.34 -3.31
CA ILE A 59 0.30 -0.84 -4.67
C ILE A 59 1.55 -0.85 -5.56
N CYS A 60 1.46 -1.38 -6.78
CA CYS A 60 2.52 -1.30 -7.78
C CYS A 60 2.84 0.16 -8.16
N LYS A 61 4.12 0.52 -8.30
CA LYS A 61 4.52 1.91 -8.63
C LYS A 61 4.07 2.35 -10.04
N LYS A 62 4.01 1.43 -10.99
CA LYS A 62 3.71 1.70 -12.41
C LYS A 62 2.23 1.47 -12.73
N CYS A 63 1.79 0.21 -12.79
CA CYS A 63 0.41 -0.13 -13.18
C CYS A 63 -0.64 0.08 -12.07
N ARG A 64 -0.21 0.36 -10.83
CA ARG A 64 -1.08 0.49 -9.64
C ARG A 64 -1.86 -0.76 -9.23
N CYS A 65 -1.62 -1.92 -9.84
CA CYS A 65 -2.19 -3.18 -9.35
C CYS A 65 -1.76 -3.46 -7.90
N ILE A 66 -2.67 -4.04 -7.12
CA ILE A 66 -2.37 -4.54 -5.78
C ILE A 66 -1.46 -5.75 -5.90
N LEU A 67 -0.37 -5.77 -5.14
CA LEU A 67 0.65 -6.80 -5.09
C LEU A 67 0.24 -7.81 -4.01
N VAL A 68 -0.18 -8.99 -4.46
CA VAL A 68 -0.46 -10.16 -3.63
C VAL A 68 0.50 -11.25 -4.06
N ASP A 69 1.19 -11.85 -3.10
CA ASP A 69 2.19 -12.88 -3.39
C ASP A 69 1.54 -14.09 -4.06
N ASN A 70 2.24 -14.68 -5.02
CA ASN A 70 1.80 -15.78 -5.87
C ASN A 70 0.54 -15.54 -6.73
N VAL A 71 -0.13 -14.39 -6.62
CA VAL A 71 -1.28 -14.02 -7.45
C VAL A 71 -0.88 -12.97 -8.49
N SER A 72 -0.72 -11.71 -8.06
CA SER A 72 -0.41 -10.58 -8.96
C SER A 72 1.06 -10.18 -8.94
N ALA A 73 1.82 -10.69 -7.98
CA ALA A 73 3.24 -10.42 -7.83
C ALA A 73 3.99 -11.63 -7.29
N LYS A 74 5.30 -11.64 -7.47
CA LYS A 74 6.20 -12.60 -6.83
C LYS A 74 7.01 -11.88 -5.76
N MET A 75 6.93 -12.36 -4.52
CA MET A 75 7.79 -11.93 -3.43
C MET A 75 9.05 -12.82 -3.37
N LYS A 76 10.23 -12.20 -3.24
CA LYS A 76 11.50 -12.90 -3.08
C LYS A 76 12.32 -12.26 -1.98
N MET A 77 12.94 -13.08 -1.14
CA MET A 77 14.00 -12.62 -0.25
C MET A 77 15.32 -12.56 -1.01
N LYS A 78 16.04 -11.45 -0.91
CA LYS A 78 17.37 -11.26 -1.49
C LYS A 78 18.33 -10.78 -0.42
N THR A 79 19.57 -11.23 -0.50
CA THR A 79 20.66 -10.67 0.31
C THR A 79 21.53 -9.80 -0.59
N LYS A 80 21.76 -8.54 -0.20
CA LYS A 80 22.68 -7.61 -0.88
C LYS A 80 23.52 -6.90 0.18
N ASN A 81 24.84 -6.90 0.03
CA ASN A 81 25.77 -6.22 0.93
C ASN A 81 25.54 -6.56 2.42
N LYS A 82 25.37 -7.85 2.74
CA LYS A 82 25.05 -8.37 4.09
C LYS A 82 23.68 -7.96 4.66
N SER A 83 22.85 -7.25 3.90
CA SER A 83 21.48 -6.88 4.25
C SER A 83 20.45 -7.75 3.52
N LYS A 84 19.43 -8.21 4.24
CA LYS A 84 18.23 -8.90 3.75
C LYS A 84 17.21 -7.89 3.24
N LEU A 85 16.68 -8.17 2.06
CA LEU A 85 15.71 -7.35 1.34
C LEU A 85 14.53 -8.22 0.91
N ILE A 86 13.32 -7.69 1.01
CA ILE A 86 12.13 -8.24 0.36
C ILE A 86 11.98 -7.53 -1.00
N GLU A 87 12.08 -8.28 -2.09
CA GLU A 87 11.79 -7.80 -3.44
C GLU A 87 10.42 -8.31 -3.91
N TRP A 88 9.56 -7.38 -4.28
CA TRP A 88 8.30 -7.62 -4.97
C TRP A 88 8.47 -7.36 -6.46
N ILE A 89 8.05 -8.31 -7.28
CA ILE A 89 8.04 -8.19 -8.75
C ILE A 89 6.60 -8.30 -9.23
N CYS A 90 6.08 -7.25 -9.86
CA CYS A 90 4.72 -7.29 -10.43
C CYS A 90 4.67 -8.24 -11.64
N ASN A 91 3.70 -9.16 -11.68
CA ASN A 91 3.56 -10.11 -12.78
C ASN A 91 3.08 -9.44 -14.08
N ILE A 92 2.36 -8.31 -13.96
CA ILE A 92 1.76 -7.57 -15.08
C ILE A 92 2.80 -6.68 -15.78
N CYS A 93 3.39 -5.71 -15.06
CA CYS A 93 4.28 -4.70 -15.66
C CYS A 93 5.77 -4.90 -15.35
N LYS A 94 6.13 -5.99 -14.64
CA LYS A 94 7.50 -6.37 -14.24
C LYS A 94 8.27 -5.35 -13.39
N THR A 95 7.60 -4.30 -12.92
CA THR A 95 8.20 -3.31 -12.02
C THR A 95 8.55 -3.94 -10.69
N LYS A 96 9.75 -3.61 -10.18
CA LYS A 96 10.29 -4.14 -8.93
C LYS A 96 10.11 -3.14 -7.79
N LYS A 97 9.90 -3.66 -6.58
CA LYS A 97 9.78 -2.89 -5.36
C LYS A 97 10.53 -3.59 -4.25
N THR A 98 11.49 -2.91 -3.64
CA THR A 98 12.34 -3.51 -2.61
C THR A 98 12.11 -2.84 -1.27
N PHE A 99 12.11 -3.62 -0.21
CA PHE A 99 12.03 -3.16 1.17
C PHE A 99 13.12 -3.82 2.01
N PRO A 100 13.72 -3.10 2.96
CA PRO A 100 14.66 -3.70 3.91
C PRO A 100 13.92 -4.67 4.83
N ALA A 101 14.57 -5.79 5.15
CA ALA A 101 14.03 -6.88 5.96
C ALA A 101 15.08 -7.44 6.94
N ASP A 102 16.06 -6.62 7.31
CA ASP A 102 17.06 -6.98 8.30
C ASP A 102 16.43 -7.06 9.69
N ARG A 103 16.67 -8.17 10.40
CA ARG A 103 16.18 -8.35 11.78
C ARG A 103 16.94 -7.50 12.80
N ASN A 104 18.17 -7.09 12.45
CA ASN A 104 19.08 -6.42 13.38
C ASN A 104 18.84 -4.90 13.47
N LYS A 105 17.91 -4.36 12.67
CA LYS A 105 17.65 -2.92 12.59
C LYS A 105 16.16 -2.65 12.76
N ASP A 106 15.84 -1.55 13.44
CA ASP A 106 14.47 -1.05 13.48
C ASP A 106 14.11 -0.39 12.14
N HIS A 107 13.23 -1.03 11.38
CA HIS A 107 12.74 -0.56 10.09
C HIS A 107 11.30 -0.02 10.18
N ARG A 108 10.79 0.23 11.39
CA ARG A 108 9.47 0.81 11.58
C ARG A 108 9.36 2.18 10.93
N VAL A 109 8.25 2.42 10.24
CA VAL A 109 7.95 3.75 9.68
C VAL A 109 7.52 4.67 10.82
N TRP A 110 7.73 5.98 10.68
CA TRP A 110 7.29 6.97 11.68
C TRP A 110 5.85 6.74 12.16
N LEU A 111 4.92 6.46 11.24
CA LEU A 111 3.51 6.21 11.53
C LEU A 111 3.23 4.95 12.37
N GLU A 112 4.17 4.00 12.43
CA GLU A 112 4.05 2.77 13.24
C GLU A 112 4.57 2.98 14.68
N LYS A 113 5.19 4.13 14.98
CA LYS A 113 5.64 4.46 16.33
C LYS A 113 4.46 4.99 17.15
N PRO A 114 4.30 4.57 18.43
CA PRO A 114 3.20 5.04 19.28
C PRO A 114 3.22 6.55 19.47
N GLU A 115 4.41 7.15 19.55
CA GLU A 115 4.64 8.61 19.68
C GLU A 115 4.08 9.43 18.51
N ALA A 116 3.93 8.81 17.34
CA ALA A 116 3.41 9.50 16.16
C ALA A 116 1.87 9.53 16.12
N VAL A 117 1.20 8.77 16.99
CA VAL A 117 -0.27 8.67 17.03
C VAL A 117 -0.81 9.79 17.91
N VAL A 118 -1.50 10.74 17.29
CA VAL A 118 -2.17 11.84 18.00
C VAL A 118 -3.52 11.38 18.55
N GLU A 119 -4.29 10.65 17.75
CA GLU A 119 -5.61 10.14 18.13
C GLU A 119 -5.95 8.89 17.31
N VAL A 120 -6.70 7.96 17.92
CA VAL A 120 -7.29 6.81 17.24
C VAL A 120 -8.79 7.07 17.09
N ILE A 121 -9.26 7.17 15.85
CA ILE A 121 -10.68 7.38 15.55
C ILE A 121 -11.31 5.99 15.37
N SER A 122 -12.20 5.62 16.30
CA SER A 122 -13.01 4.39 16.29
C SER A 122 -14.44 4.64 15.80
#